data_AF-A0A7K0LN91-F1
#
_entry.id   AF-A0A7K0LN91-F1
#
_cell.length_a   1.000
_cell.length_b   1.000
_cell.length_c   1.000
_cell.angle_alpha   90.00
_cell.angle_beta   90.00
_cell.angle_gamma   90.00
#
_symmetry.space_group_name_H-M   'P 1'
#
loop_
_entity.id
_entity.type
_entity.pdbx_description
1 polymer ?
#
loop_
_entity_poly.entity_id
_entity_poly.type
_entity_poly.pdbx_seq_one_letter_code
_entity_poly.pdbx_strand_id
1 'polypeptide(L)'
;MSAEQFLLLATGVHLGFQAVVTIVVYPGLLSLAPDGWERGHAAHTRRMIIVVIPVYAAVAISLGGALATVCCSPALFVTAGALLIVGVTTALVAAPLHHLLSVDGPTQKLIRNLRRADTLRLIGAAVACGAALFV
;
A
#
# COMPACT_ATOMS: atom_id res chain seq x y z
N MET A 1 10.50 -19.32 -11.67
CA MET A 1 9.15 -18.72 -11.80
C MET A 1 9.18 -17.80 -13.01
N SER A 2 8.10 -17.76 -13.79
CA SER A 2 7.96 -16.83 -14.91
C SER A 2 7.68 -15.40 -14.43
N ALA A 3 7.76 -14.41 -15.32
CA ALA A 3 7.53 -13.00 -14.95
C ALA A 3 6.09 -12.75 -14.47
N GLU A 4 5.13 -13.44 -15.08
CA GLU A 4 3.71 -13.44 -14.70
C GLU A 4 3.52 -14.01 -13.30
N GLN A 5 4.17 -15.15 -12.99
CA GLN A 5 4.13 -15.76 -11.67
C GLN A 5 4.75 -14.87 -10.58
N PHE A 6 5.86 -14.18 -10.89
CA PHE A 6 6.45 -13.21 -9.97
C PHE A 6 5.54 -12.02 -9.73
N LEU A 7 4.91 -11.46 -10.78
CA LEU A 7 3.98 -10.36 -10.67
C LEU A 7 2.74 -10.73 -9.85
N LEU A 8 2.17 -11.91 -10.09
CA LEU A 8 1.04 -12.43 -9.31
C LEU A 8 1.41 -12.62 -7.84
N LEU A 9 2.57 -13.23 -7.55
CA LEU A 9 3.04 -13.41 -6.18
C LEU A 9 3.24 -12.05 -5.48
N ALA A 10 3.91 -11.10 -6.14
CA ALA A 10 4.20 -9.80 -5.56
C ALA A 10 2.91 -8.98 -5.30
N THR A 11 1.96 -8.99 -6.24
CA THR A 11 0.66 -8.32 -6.06
C THR A 11 -0.20 -8.98 -5.00
N GLY A 12 -0.16 -10.32 -4.88
CA GLY A 12 -0.83 -11.06 -3.81
C GLY A 12 -0.26 -10.74 -2.43
N VAL A 13 1.08 -10.71 -2.29
CA VAL A 13 1.75 -10.29 -1.04
C VAL A 13 1.39 -8.83 -0.70
N HIS A 14 1.38 -7.94 -1.69
CA HIS A 14 1.01 -6.54 -1.48
C HIS A 14 -0.46 -6.36 -1.08
N LEU A 15 -1.39 -7.11 -1.69
CA LEU A 15 -2.80 -7.14 -1.27
C LEU A 15 -2.93 -7.63 0.17
N GLY A 16 -2.28 -8.74 0.53
CA GLY A 16 -2.28 -9.25 1.90
C GLY A 16 -1.75 -8.24 2.91
N PHE A 17 -0.62 -7.60 2.59
CA PHE A 17 -0.06 -6.50 3.38
C PHE A 17 -1.07 -5.36 3.57
N GLN A 18 -1.66 -4.88 2.47
CA GLN A 18 -2.59 -3.75 2.51
C GLN A 18 -3.86 -4.10 3.31
N ALA A 19 -4.38 -5.32 3.16
CA ALA A 19 -5.52 -5.79 3.94
C ALA A 19 -5.21 -5.84 5.45
N VAL A 20 -4.02 -6.33 5.85
CA VAL A 20 -3.59 -6.32 7.24
C VAL A 20 -3.46 -4.90 7.78
N VAL A 21 -2.89 -3.98 6.99
CA VAL A 21 -2.80 -2.56 7.38
C VAL A 21 -4.19 -1.98 7.64
N THR A 22 -5.12 -2.19 6.70
CA THR A 22 -6.48 -1.65 6.77
C THR A 22 -7.30 -2.23 7.92
N ILE A 23 -7.25 -3.55 8.11
CA ILE A 23 -8.16 -4.27 9.02
C ILE A 23 -7.60 -4.36 10.45
N VAL A 24 -6.28 -4.41 10.60
CA VAL A 24 -5.63 -4.66 11.90
C VAL A 24 -4.82 -3.47 12.35
N VAL A 25 -3.88 -3.01 11.53
CA VAL A 25 -2.86 -2.04 11.97
C VAL A 25 -3.45 -0.67 12.21
N TYR A 26 -4.25 -0.14 11.28
CA TYR A 26 -4.84 1.18 11.43
C TYR A 26 -5.89 1.24 12.54
N PRO A 27 -6.80 0.26 12.70
CA PRO A 27 -7.67 0.23 13.88
C PRO A 27 -6.90 0.21 15.20
N GLY A 28 -5.84 -0.60 15.29
CA GLY A 28 -4.99 -0.65 16.50
C GLY A 28 -4.21 0.64 16.77
N LEU A 29 -3.74 1.32 15.72
CA LEU A 29 -3.10 2.63 15.86
C LEU A 29 -4.09 3.70 16.34
N LEU A 30 -5.30 3.70 15.78
CA LEU A 30 -6.33 4.69 16.09
C LEU A 30 -7.02 4.46 17.44
N SER A 31 -6.82 3.30 18.09
CA SER A 31 -7.28 3.04 19.45
C SER A 31 -6.33 3.54 20.54
N LEU A 32 -5.18 4.11 20.18
CA LEU A 32 -4.25 4.67 21.16
C LEU A 32 -4.89 5.86 21.90
N ALA A 33 -4.63 5.93 23.21
CA ALA A 33 -5.00 7.08 24.01
C ALA A 33 -4.18 8.33 23.60
N PRO A 34 -4.72 9.56 23.77
CA PRO A 34 -4.06 10.78 23.31
C PRO A 34 -2.65 10.99 23.89
N ASP A 35 -2.45 10.64 25.16
CA ASP A 35 -1.19 10.71 25.89
C ASP A 35 -0.12 9.74 25.34
N GLY A 36 -0.54 8.63 24.74
CA GLY A 36 0.34 7.64 24.11
C GLY A 36 0.57 7.84 22.61
N TRP A 37 -0.11 8.80 21.97
CA TRP A 37 -0.15 8.92 20.51
C TRP A 37 1.23 9.11 19.89
N GLU A 38 1.99 10.11 20.34
CA GLU A 38 3.28 10.49 19.74
C GLU A 38 4.25 9.30 19.72
N ARG A 39 4.42 8.65 20.89
CA ARG A 39 5.30 7.49 21.03
C ARG A 39 4.81 6.30 20.21
N GLY A 40 3.50 6.03 20.22
CA GLY A 40 2.90 4.92 19.49
C GLY A 40 2.99 5.09 17.97
N HIS A 41 2.67 6.28 17.47
CA HIS A 41 2.73 6.62 16.04
C HIS A 41 4.16 6.61 15.50
N ALA A 42 5.12 7.16 16.25
CA ALA A 42 6.54 7.11 15.87
C ALA A 42 7.03 5.66 15.77
N ALA A 43 6.68 4.82 16.75
CA ALA A 43 7.05 3.41 16.76
C ALA A 43 6.36 2.61 15.64
N HIS A 44 5.09 2.92 15.33
CA HIS A 44 4.38 2.37 14.18
C HIS A 44 5.08 2.75 12.87
N THR A 45 5.35 4.04 12.64
CA THR A 45 5.98 4.54 11.42
C THR A 45 7.33 3.88 11.17
N ARG A 46 8.19 3.79 12.21
CA ARG A 46 9.50 3.13 12.12
C ARG A 46 9.40 1.66 11.72
N ARG A 47 8.47 0.90 12.31
CA ARG A 47 8.27 -0.53 12.00
C ARG A 47 7.66 -0.73 10.62
N MET A 48 6.71 0.11 10.23
CA MET A 48 6.07 0.05 8.92
C MET A 48 7.05 0.28 7.79
N ILE A 49 8.02 1.19 7.94
CA ILE A 49 9.07 1.41 6.92
C ILE A 49 9.82 0.11 6.59
N ILE A 50 10.14 -0.69 7.60
CA ILE A 50 10.88 -1.97 7.44
C ILE A 50 10.08 -2.96 6.60
N VAL A 51 8.75 -2.96 6.71
CA VAL A 51 7.87 -3.90 6.00
C VAL A 51 7.45 -3.36 4.63
N VAL A 52 7.12 -2.08 4.54
CA VAL A 52 6.55 -1.48 3.32
C VAL A 52 7.59 -1.37 2.21
N ILE A 53 8.85 -1.06 2.52
CA ILE A 53 9.91 -0.89 1.52
C ILE A 53 10.13 -2.20 0.73
N PRO A 54 10.38 -3.36 1.37
CA PRO A 54 10.54 -4.61 0.65
C PRO A 54 9.32 -5.00 -0.19
N VAL A 55 8.11 -4.82 0.33
CA VAL A 55 6.87 -5.14 -0.40
C VAL A 55 6.74 -4.29 -1.67
N TYR A 56 6.92 -2.98 -1.55
CA TYR A 56 6.82 -2.08 -2.71
C TYR A 56 7.98 -2.28 -3.71
N ALA A 57 9.19 -2.57 -3.22
CA ALA A 57 10.31 -2.91 -4.07
C ALA A 57 10.04 -4.19 -4.87
N ALA A 58 9.52 -5.24 -4.23
CA ALA A 58 9.17 -6.49 -4.90
C ALA A 58 8.10 -6.28 -5.99
N VAL A 59 7.07 -5.48 -5.70
CA VAL A 59 6.04 -5.10 -6.68
C VAL A 59 6.64 -4.33 -7.85
N ALA A 60 7.46 -3.31 -7.58
CA ALA A 60 8.07 -2.47 -8.62
C ALA A 60 9.00 -3.28 -9.54
N ILE A 61 9.84 -4.15 -8.96
CA ILE A 61 10.74 -5.04 -9.71
C ILE A 61 9.94 -6.03 -10.55
N SER A 62 8.92 -6.67 -9.97
CA SER A 62 8.11 -7.67 -10.68
C SER A 62 7.30 -7.04 -11.82
N LEU A 63 6.71 -5.86 -11.60
CA LEU A 63 6.02 -5.11 -12.64
C LEU A 63 6.97 -4.67 -13.75
N GLY A 64 8.16 -4.15 -13.40
CA GLY A 64 9.17 -3.77 -14.38
C GLY A 64 9.64 -4.95 -15.23
N GLY A 65 9.85 -6.11 -14.60
CA GLY A 65 10.18 -7.36 -15.30
C GLY A 65 9.08 -7.82 -16.24
N ALA A 66 7.81 -7.80 -15.80
CA ALA A 66 6.67 -8.16 -16.64
C ALA A 66 6.52 -7.22 -17.83
N LEU A 67 6.59 -5.90 -17.62
CA LEU A 67 6.52 -4.90 -18.70
C LEU A 67 7.65 -5.05 -19.73
N ALA A 68 8.81 -5.57 -19.32
CA ALA A 68 9.96 -5.77 -20.20
C ALA A 68 9.93 -7.10 -20.98
N THR A 69 9.16 -8.10 -20.53
CA THR A 69 9.29 -9.48 -21.03
C THR A 69 7.98 -10.14 -21.46
N VAL A 70 6.83 -9.67 -20.96
CA VAL A 70 5.50 -10.23 -21.24
C VAL A 70 4.86 -9.46 -22.39
N CYS A 71 4.13 -10.16 -23.27
CA CYS A 71 3.37 -9.51 -24.33
C CYS A 71 2.33 -8.53 -23.76
N CYS A 72 2.19 -7.36 -24.40
CA CYS A 72 1.20 -6.37 -23.99
C CYS A 72 -0.21 -6.99 -23.98
N SER A 73 -0.87 -6.93 -22.82
CA SER A 73 -2.24 -7.39 -22.63
C SER A 73 -3.05 -6.35 -21.86
N PRO A 74 -4.39 -6.30 -22.03
CA PRO A 74 -5.24 -5.44 -21.21
C PRO A 74 -5.06 -5.68 -19.71
N ALA A 75 -4.87 -6.94 -19.29
CA ALA A 75 -4.64 -7.31 -17.89
C ALA A 75 -3.34 -6.70 -17.34
N LEU A 76 -2.26 -6.68 -18.13
CA LEU A 76 -0.99 -6.08 -17.73
C LEU A 76 -1.14 -4.56 -17.54
N PHE A 77 -1.86 -3.88 -18.44
CA PHE A 77 -2.11 -2.44 -18.31
C PHE A 77 -3.01 -2.10 -17.11
N VAL A 78 -4.06 -2.90 -16.85
CA VAL A 78 -4.90 -2.71 -15.65
C VAL A 78 -4.08 -2.92 -14.38
N THR A 79 -3.24 -3.97 -14.35
CA THR A 79 -2.33 -4.24 -13.22
C THR A 79 -1.38 -3.07 -12.99
N ALA A 80 -0.71 -2.59 -14.05
CA ALA A 80 0.22 -1.47 -13.99
C ALA A 80 -0.47 -0.18 -13.52
N GLY A 81 -1.64 0.14 -14.10
CA GLY A 81 -2.42 1.33 -13.74
C GLY A 81 -2.89 1.32 -12.29
N ALA A 82 -3.37 0.17 -11.80
CA ALA A 82 -3.79 0.01 -10.42
C ALA A 82 -2.61 0.17 -9.45
N LEU A 83 -1.45 -0.43 -9.75
CA LEU A 83 -0.23 -0.27 -8.97
C LEU A 83 0.31 1.17 -8.98
N LEU A 84 0.18 1.87 -10.11
CA LEU A 84 0.54 3.28 -10.21
C LEU A 84 -0.35 4.14 -9.29
N ILE A 85 -1.66 3.93 -9.31
CA ILE A 85 -2.61 4.63 -8.42
C ILE A 85 -2.25 4.37 -6.95
N VAL A 86 -1.96 3.12 -6.58
CA VAL A 86 -1.50 2.78 -5.22
C VAL A 86 -0.21 3.53 -4.89
N GLY A 87 0.81 3.46 -5.75
CA GLY A 87 2.10 4.09 -5.54
C GLY A 87 1.99 5.60 -5.35
N VAL A 88 1.25 6.27 -6.24
CA VAL A 88 0.99 7.71 -6.18
C VAL A 88 0.21 8.09 -4.92
N THR A 89 -0.86 7.35 -4.58
CA THR A 89 -1.62 7.59 -3.34
C THR A 89 -0.75 7.40 -2.10
N THR A 90 0.16 6.42 -2.13
CA THR A 90 1.08 6.16 -1.02
C THR A 90 2.06 7.32 -0.85
N ALA A 91 2.72 7.72 -1.95
CA ALA A 91 3.78 8.73 -1.92
C ALA A 91 3.25 10.15 -1.69
N LEU A 92 2.13 10.52 -2.33
CA LEU A 92 1.63 11.89 -2.35
C LEU A 92 0.50 12.16 -1.37
N VAL A 93 -0.13 11.13 -0.80
CA VAL A 93 -1.24 11.29 0.15
C VAL A 93 -0.93 10.65 1.49
N ALA A 94 -0.65 9.34 1.52
CA ALA A 94 -0.46 8.63 2.79
C ALA A 94 0.81 9.11 3.52
N ALA A 95 1.95 9.23 2.84
CA ALA A 95 3.19 9.69 3.47
C ALA A 95 3.07 11.12 4.05
N PRO A 96 2.55 12.13 3.31
CA PRO A 96 2.28 13.46 3.89
C PRO A 96 1.28 13.43 5.04
N LEU A 97 0.23 12.60 4.98
CA LEU A 97 -0.73 12.47 6.08
C LEU A 97 -0.08 11.90 7.34
N HIS A 98 0.83 10.92 7.22
CA HIS A 98 1.59 10.42 8.37
C HIS A 98 2.49 11.49 8.99
N HIS A 99 3.08 12.37 8.16
CA HIS A 99 3.82 13.52 8.68
C HIS A 99 2.90 14.48 9.44
N LEU A 100 1.77 14.87 8.87
CA LEU A 100 0.79 15.74 9.55
C LEU A 100 0.27 15.12 10.85
N LEU A 101 0.01 13.81 10.86
CA LEU A 101 -0.38 13.08 12.07
C LEU A 101 0.70 13.06 13.17
N SER A 102 1.97 13.18 12.79
CA SER A 102 3.08 13.29 13.74
C SER A 102 3.21 14.69 14.34
N VAL A 103 2.82 15.73 13.60
CA VAL A 103 2.94 17.14 14.01
C VAL A 103 1.66 17.62 14.72
N ASP A 104 0.50 17.36 14.11
CA ASP A 104 -0.80 17.89 14.54
C ASP A 104 -1.58 16.91 15.43
N GLY A 105 -1.11 15.67 15.56
CA GLY A 105 -1.82 14.59 16.26
C GLY A 105 -3.04 14.05 15.49
N PRO A 106 -3.84 13.16 16.12
CA PRO A 106 -4.88 12.38 15.46
C PRO A 106 -6.20 13.16 15.30
N THR A 107 -6.19 14.25 14.54
CA THR A 107 -7.42 15.00 14.29
C THR A 107 -8.41 14.19 13.44
N GLN A 108 -9.71 14.38 13.67
CA GLN A 108 -10.78 13.67 12.93
C GLN A 108 -10.67 13.83 11.41
N LYS A 109 -10.24 15.02 10.95
CA LYS A 109 -10.02 15.31 9.53
C LYS A 109 -8.88 14.47 8.96
N LEU A 110 -7.74 14.40 9.66
CA LEU A 110 -6.59 13.61 9.22
C LEU A 110 -6.90 12.11 9.24
N ILE A 111 -7.59 11.61 10.27
CA ILE A 111 -8.02 10.20 10.35
C ILE A 111 -8.93 9.83 9.17
N ARG A 112 -9.93 10.67 8.86
CA ARG A 112 -10.83 10.43 7.73
C ARG A 112 -10.08 10.41 6.40
N ASN A 113 -9.14 11.33 6.21
CA ASN A 113 -8.33 11.39 5.01
C ASN A 113 -7.41 10.15 4.89
N LEU A 114 -6.81 9.72 5.99
CA LEU A 114 -5.99 8.51 6.04
C LEU A 114 -6.81 7.29 5.65
N ARG A 115 -7.99 7.10 6.24
CA ARG A 115 -8.89 5.97 5.92
C ARG A 115 -9.34 5.96 4.45
N ARG A 116 -9.60 7.14 3.87
CA ARG A 116 -9.96 7.25 2.44
C ARG A 116 -8.79 6.85 1.54
N ALA A 117 -7.60 7.38 1.81
CA ALA A 117 -6.39 7.02 1.08
C ALA A 117 -6.09 5.51 1.20
N ASP A 118 -6.30 4.95 2.38
CA ASP A 118 -6.10 3.52 2.65
C ASP A 118 -7.10 2.63 1.92
N THR A 119 -8.38 3.03 1.90
CA THR A 119 -9.42 2.32 1.14
C THR A 119 -9.10 2.31 -0.35
N LEU A 120 -8.65 3.45 -0.90
CA LEU A 120 -8.23 3.53 -2.30
C LEU A 120 -7.04 2.60 -2.59
N ARG A 121 -6.05 2.56 -1.69
CA ARG A 121 -4.90 1.66 -1.82
C ARG A 121 -5.30 0.19 -1.72
N LEU A 122 -6.24 -0.17 -0.85
CA LEU A 122 -6.78 -1.53 -0.74
C LEU A 122 -7.50 -1.96 -2.01
N ILE A 123 -8.39 -1.11 -2.53
CA ILE A 123 -9.09 -1.37 -3.80
C ILE A 123 -8.07 -1.52 -4.93
N GLY A 124 -7.09 -0.61 -5.03
CA GLY A 124 -6.04 -0.67 -6.04
C GLY A 124 -5.20 -1.95 -5.94
N ALA A 125 -4.84 -2.37 -4.73
CA ALA A 125 -4.12 -3.63 -4.50
C ALA A 125 -4.95 -4.85 -4.93
N ALA A 126 -6.25 -4.85 -4.64
CA ALA A 126 -7.16 -5.93 -5.02
C ALA A 126 -7.35 -6.01 -6.54
N VAL A 127 -7.53 -4.86 -7.21
CA VAL A 127 -7.62 -4.79 -8.67
C VAL A 127 -6.32 -5.25 -9.32
N ALA A 128 -5.16 -4.81 -8.81
CA ALA A 128 -3.87 -5.22 -9.34
C ALA A 128 -3.67 -6.75 -9.22
N CYS A 129 -3.94 -7.33 -8.05
CA CYS A 129 -3.82 -8.77 -7.83
C CYS A 129 -4.82 -9.56 -8.68
N GLY A 130 -6.06 -9.10 -8.79
CA GLY A 130 -7.10 -9.75 -9.59
C GLY A 130 -6.80 -9.71 -11.08
N ALA A 131 -6.29 -8.59 -11.59
CA ALA A 131 -5.87 -8.45 -12.98
C ALA A 131 -4.61 -9.29 -13.29
N ALA A 132 -3.67 -9.39 -12.34
CA ALA A 132 -2.46 -10.19 -12.49
C ALA A 132 -2.72 -11.70 -12.68
N LEU A 133 -3.91 -12.20 -12.34
CA LEU A 133 -4.32 -13.58 -12.65
C LEU A 133 -4.49 -13.85 -14.16
N PHE A 134 -4.62 -12.80 -14.96
CA PHE A 134 -4.88 -12.85 -16.40
C PHE A 134 -3.77 -12.21 -17.23
N VAL A 135 -2.63 -11.88 -16.59
CA VAL A 135 -1.40 -11.47 -17.27
C VAL A 135 -0.69 -12.72 -17.78
#